data_AF-A0A1Y2WSK0-F1
#
_entry.id   AF-A0A1Y2WSK0-F1
#
_cell.length_a   1.000
_cell.length_b   1.000
_cell.length_c   1.000
_cell.angle_alpha   90.00
_cell.angle_beta   90.00
_cell.angle_gamma   90.00
#
_symmetry.space_group_name_H-M   'P 1'
#
loop_
_entity.id
_entity.type
_entity.pdbx_description
1 polymer ?
#
loop_
_entity_poly.entity_id
_entity_poly.type
_entity_poly.pdbx_seq_one_letter_code
_entity_poly.pdbx_strand_id
1 'polypeptide(L)'
;MISAKRRHPDPDPEEGIWEQHKSTFLRLYQTERKTLREVKEIMESEHGFPENSLLTYETKLRDELHLRKKLKKTDWVSVHHHRLKRGDKPTGVYLNGTEIPQHKVWKEIRRSGAQLVGNGKIY
;
A
#
# COMPACT_ATOMS: atom_id res chain seq x y z
N MET A 1 37.43 14.94 -13.00
CA MET A 1 36.02 15.16 -13.40
C MET A 1 35.14 14.90 -12.18
N ILE A 2 34.45 15.93 -11.68
CA ILE A 2 33.70 15.90 -10.42
C ILE A 2 32.38 15.17 -10.68
N SER A 3 32.17 14.03 -10.02
CA SER A 3 30.94 13.25 -10.12
C SER A 3 29.81 14.02 -9.46
N ALA A 4 28.78 14.38 -10.23
CA ALA A 4 27.63 15.14 -9.76
C ALA A 4 26.87 14.30 -8.72
N LYS A 5 27.13 14.57 -7.44
CA LYS A 5 26.34 14.09 -6.31
C LYS A 5 24.92 14.61 -6.54
N ARG A 6 23.99 13.71 -6.90
CA ARG A 6 22.57 14.04 -7.05
C ARG A 6 22.15 14.77 -5.78
N ARG A 7 21.86 16.06 -5.90
CA ARG A 7 21.27 16.84 -4.81
C ARG A 7 19.93 16.15 -4.54
N HIS A 8 19.83 15.45 -3.42
CA HIS A 8 18.53 15.15 -2.85
C HIS A 8 17.88 16.52 -2.64
N PRO A 9 16.74 16.83 -3.28
CA PRO A 9 15.95 17.98 -2.90
C PRO A 9 15.70 17.87 -1.39
N ASP A 10 15.88 18.95 -0.65
CA ASP A 10 15.48 18.99 0.75
C ASP A 10 14.04 18.46 0.86
N PRO A 11 13.72 17.61 1.85
CA PRO A 11 12.37 17.09 2.00
C PRO A 11 11.42 18.27 2.08
N ASP A 12 10.41 18.25 1.20
CA ASP A 12 9.41 19.30 1.14
C ASP A 12 8.83 19.44 2.56
N PRO A 13 8.77 20.65 3.16
CA PRO A 13 8.21 20.82 4.49
C PRO A 13 6.80 20.23 4.63
N GLU A 14 6.06 20.07 3.52
CA GLU A 14 4.80 19.34 3.49
C GLU A 14 4.95 17.84 3.78
N GLU A 15 6.02 17.18 3.31
CA GLU A 15 6.28 15.75 3.46
C GLU A 15 6.36 15.33 4.95
N GLY A 16 6.91 16.21 5.80
CA GLY A 16 6.95 16.00 7.25
C GLY A 16 5.57 15.94 7.91
N ILE A 17 4.59 16.71 7.41
CA ILE A 17 3.22 16.72 7.95
C ILE A 17 2.53 15.39 7.63
N TRP A 18 2.75 14.83 6.44
CA TRP A 18 2.19 13.52 6.06
C TRP A 18 2.76 12.38 6.91
N GLU A 19 4.07 12.39 7.17
CA GLU A 19 4.70 11.38 8.04
C GLU A 19 4.23 11.51 9.48
N GLN A 20 4.10 12.73 10.00
CA GLN A 20 3.63 12.98 11.36
C GLN A 20 2.20 12.45 11.58
N HIS A 21 1.32 12.62 10.59
CA HIS A 21 -0.06 12.15 10.65
C HIS A 21 -0.26 10.74 10.07
N LYS A 22 0.81 10.03 9.70
CA LYS A 22 0.75 8.66 9.15
C LYS A 22 -0.01 7.68 10.03
N SER A 23 0.18 7.77 11.34
CA SER A 23 -0.51 6.92 12.32
C SER A 23 -2.02 7.15 12.30
N THR A 24 -2.45 8.41 12.23
CA THR A 24 -3.86 8.80 12.08
C THR A 24 -4.43 8.28 10.76
N PHE A 25 -3.72 8.47 9.65
CA PHE A 25 -4.13 7.92 8.35
C PHE A 25 -4.30 6.40 8.39
N LEU A 26 -3.37 5.69 9.04
CA LEU A 26 -3.45 4.24 9.19
C LEU A 26 -4.67 3.84 10.02
N ARG A 27 -4.96 4.55 11.12
CA ARG A 27 -6.15 4.31 11.95
C ARG A 27 -7.44 4.53 11.15
N LEU A 28 -7.62 5.71 10.56
CA LEU A 28 -8.84 6.08 9.85
C LEU A 28 -9.06 5.21 8.60
N TYR A 29 -8.02 5.05 7.79
CA TYR A 29 -8.15 4.40 6.48
C TYR A 29 -8.20 2.87 6.57
N GLN A 30 -7.51 2.30 7.56
CA GLN A 30 -7.32 0.85 7.66
C GLN A 30 -8.15 0.22 8.78
N THR A 31 -8.15 0.81 9.97
CA THR A 31 -8.88 0.29 11.13
C THR A 31 -10.36 0.65 11.03
N GLU A 32 -10.65 1.93 10.81
CA GLU A 32 -12.03 2.44 10.73
C GLU A 32 -12.64 2.30 9.33
N ARG A 33 -11.86 1.86 8.34
CA ARG A 33 -12.25 1.66 6.93
C ARG A 33 -12.92 2.87 6.28
N LYS A 34 -12.59 4.07 6.74
CA LYS A 34 -13.11 5.32 6.20
C LYS A 34 -12.74 5.47 4.71
N THR A 35 -13.61 6.16 3.99
CA THR A 35 -13.38 6.52 2.59
C THR A 35 -12.34 7.63 2.49
N LEU A 36 -11.70 7.80 1.32
CA LEU A 36 -10.71 8.87 1.12
C LEU A 36 -11.31 10.26 1.40
N ARG A 37 -12.58 10.44 1.07
CA ARG A 37 -13.32 11.69 1.33
C ARG A 37 -13.50 11.95 2.83
N GLU A 38 -13.93 10.96 3.58
CA GLU A 38 -14.05 11.10 5.05
C GLU A 38 -12.69 11.34 5.70
N VAL A 39 -11.64 10.63 5.25
CA VAL A 39 -10.28 10.84 5.76
C VAL A 39 -9.81 12.27 5.48
N LYS A 40 -10.07 12.79 4.28
CA LYS A 40 -9.80 14.20 3.93
C LYS A 40 -10.54 15.14 4.87
N GLU A 41 -11.87 14.98 5.00
CA GLU A 41 -12.70 15.84 5.84
C GLU A 41 -12.23 15.83 7.31
N ILE A 42 -11.87 14.66 7.85
CA ILE A 42 -11.35 14.55 9.23
C ILE A 42 -9.98 15.22 9.36
N MET A 43 -9.08 15.03 8.39
CA MET A 43 -7.75 15.63 8.44
C MET A 43 -7.81 17.16 8.34
N GLU A 44 -8.65 17.69 7.46
CA GLU A 44 -8.83 19.14 7.30
C GLU A 44 -9.55 19.76 8.50
N SER A 45 -10.58 19.08 9.04
CA SER A 45 -11.38 19.60 10.16
C SER A 45 -10.70 19.45 11.52
N GLU A 46 -10.12 18.29 11.83
CA GLU A 46 -9.61 17.98 13.18
C GLU A 46 -8.10 18.18 13.31
N HIS A 47 -7.36 18.04 12.20
CA HIS A 47 -5.90 18.10 12.20
C HIS A 47 -5.33 19.37 11.55
N GLY A 48 -6.19 20.27 11.06
CA GLY A 48 -5.77 21.53 10.45
C GLY A 48 -4.94 21.34 9.18
N PHE A 49 -5.15 20.22 8.47
CA PHE A 49 -4.44 19.93 7.24
C PHE A 49 -4.84 20.91 6.13
N PRO A 50 -3.91 21.34 5.26
CA PRO A 50 -4.24 22.20 4.14
C PRO A 50 -5.24 21.53 3.19
N GLU A 51 -6.19 22.33 2.69
CA GLU A 51 -7.26 21.86 1.81
C GLU A 51 -6.67 21.39 0.48
N ASN A 52 -6.47 20.09 0.38
CA ASN A 52 -5.78 19.47 -0.75
C ASN A 52 -6.76 18.72 -1.65
N SER A 53 -6.38 18.53 -2.90
CA SER A 53 -7.17 17.72 -3.82
C SER A 53 -7.24 16.26 -3.33
N LEU A 54 -8.39 15.61 -3.54
CA LEU A 54 -8.55 14.17 -3.25
C LEU A 54 -7.49 13.32 -3.98
N LEU A 55 -7.05 13.77 -5.15
CA LEU A 55 -6.03 13.10 -5.94
C LEU A 55 -4.63 13.18 -5.29
N THR A 56 -4.35 14.30 -4.63
CA THR A 56 -3.12 14.47 -3.83
C THR A 56 -3.14 13.53 -2.64
N TYR A 57 -4.24 13.49 -1.89
CA TYR A 57 -4.44 12.52 -0.80
C TYR A 57 -4.30 11.07 -1.27
N GLU A 58 -4.90 10.71 -2.40
CA GLU A 58 -4.77 9.36 -2.96
C GLU A 58 -3.32 9.03 -3.30
N THR A 59 -2.62 9.94 -3.98
CA THR A 59 -1.22 9.75 -4.39
C THR A 59 -0.31 9.64 -3.17
N LYS A 60 -0.43 10.55 -2.21
CA LYS A 60 0.33 10.56 -0.95
C LYS A 60 0.08 9.30 -0.11
N LEU A 61 -1.19 8.90 0.05
CA LEU A 61 -1.54 7.67 0.76
C LEU A 61 -0.98 6.42 0.07
N ARG A 62 -1.02 6.39 -1.27
CA ARG A 62 -0.60 5.24 -2.08
C ARG A 62 0.91 5.12 -2.20
N ASP A 63 1.61 6.22 -2.45
CA ASP A 63 3.00 6.24 -2.90
C ASP A 63 3.98 6.64 -1.79
N GLU A 64 3.59 7.53 -0.87
CA GLU A 64 4.45 7.90 0.27
C GLU A 64 4.15 7.05 1.49
N LEU A 65 2.88 6.98 1.90
CA LEU A 65 2.49 6.22 3.08
C LEU A 65 2.34 4.71 2.81
N HIS A 66 2.36 4.29 1.53
CA HIS A 66 2.20 2.91 1.08
C HIS A 66 0.92 2.24 1.65
N LEU A 67 -0.08 3.03 2.03
CA LEU A 67 -1.34 2.61 2.62
C LEU A 67 -2.32 2.15 1.54
N ARG A 68 -1.95 1.10 0.81
CA ARG A 68 -2.85 0.47 -0.16
C ARG A 68 -3.87 -0.42 0.55
N LYS A 69 -5.15 -0.26 0.18
CA LYS A 69 -6.24 -1.16 0.61
C LYS A 69 -6.14 -2.56 0.01
N LYS A 70 -5.47 -2.70 -1.15
CA LYS A 70 -5.33 -3.97 -1.88
C LYS A 70 -3.94 -4.07 -2.51
N LEU A 71 -3.38 -5.27 -2.52
CA LEU A 71 -2.17 -5.61 -3.28
C LEU A 71 -2.44 -5.56 -4.80
N LYS A 72 -1.42 -5.22 -5.59
CA LYS A 72 -1.53 -5.30 -7.05
C LYS A 72 -1.57 -6.77 -7.49
N LYS A 73 -2.10 -7.02 -8.70
CA LYS A 73 -2.09 -8.37 -9.31
C LYS A 73 -0.69 -8.96 -9.37
N THR A 74 0.31 -8.15 -9.71
CA THR A 74 1.73 -8.56 -9.76
C THR A 74 2.27 -8.95 -8.38
N ASP A 75 1.88 -8.23 -7.33
CA ASP A 75 2.34 -8.50 -5.97
C ASP A 75 1.79 -9.85 -5.48
N TRP A 76 0.55 -10.20 -5.87
CA TRP A 76 -0.03 -11.51 -5.58
C TRP A 76 0.74 -12.68 -6.22
N VAL A 77 1.39 -12.47 -7.37
CA VAL A 77 2.26 -13.49 -7.99
C VAL A 77 3.49 -13.75 -7.11
N SER A 78 4.12 -12.69 -6.61
CA SER A 78 5.26 -12.81 -5.68
C SER A 78 4.87 -13.51 -4.37
N VAL A 79 3.70 -13.17 -3.81
CA VAL A 79 3.15 -13.84 -2.61
C VAL A 79 2.93 -15.33 -2.88
N HIS A 80 2.38 -15.68 -4.05
CA HIS A 80 2.19 -17.07 -4.46
C HIS A 80 3.52 -17.83 -4.56
N HIS A 81 4.54 -17.26 -5.22
CA HIS A 81 5.87 -17.87 -5.31
C HIS A 81 6.52 -18.08 -3.94
N HIS A 82 6.41 -17.11 -3.03
CA HIS A 82 6.96 -17.26 -1.68
C HIS A 82 6.26 -18.38 -0.91
N ARG A 83 4.95 -18.52 -1.08
CA ARG A 83 4.16 -19.59 -0.47
C ARG A 83 4.51 -20.96 -1.04
N LEU A 84 4.67 -21.09 -2.36
CA LEU A 84 5.12 -22.34 -3.00
C LEU A 84 6.50 -22.79 -2.47
N LYS A 85 7.44 -21.86 -2.31
CA LYS A 85 8.77 -22.17 -1.75
C LYS A 85 8.73 -22.61 -0.27
N ARG A 86 7.73 -22.16 0.50
CA ARG A 86 7.55 -22.55 1.91
C ARG A 86 6.79 -23.87 2.10
N GLY A 87 6.12 -24.38 1.08
CA GLY A 87 5.29 -25.59 1.16
C GLY A 87 4.07 -25.41 2.08
N ASP A 88 3.77 -26.42 2.90
CA ASP A 88 2.58 -26.47 3.78
C ASP A 88 2.72 -25.75 5.12
N LYS A 89 3.76 -24.94 5.30
CA LYS A 89 3.92 -24.17 6.54
C LYS A 89 2.80 -23.12 6.65
N PRO A 90 2.11 -23.02 7.81
CA PRO A 90 1.10 -22.00 8.02
C PRO A 90 1.76 -20.62 7.86
N THR A 91 1.41 -19.93 6.78
CA THR A 91 1.97 -18.63 6.42
C THR A 91 0.83 -17.62 6.42
N GLY A 92 0.83 -16.73 7.41
CA GLY A 92 -0.05 -15.57 7.44
C GLY A 92 0.43 -14.53 6.42
N VAL A 93 -0.50 -13.95 5.66
CA VAL A 93 -0.20 -12.84 4.75
C VAL A 93 -0.73 -11.59 5.40
N TYR A 94 0.16 -10.65 5.72
CA TYR A 94 -0.18 -9.37 6.32
C TYR A 94 -0.06 -8.27 5.27
N LEU A 95 -1.07 -7.43 5.17
CA LEU A 95 -1.02 -6.19 4.38
C LEU A 95 -1.15 -5.02 5.35
N ASN A 96 -0.09 -4.22 5.45
CA ASN A 96 -0.01 -3.05 6.31
C ASN A 96 -0.34 -3.33 7.80
N GLY A 97 0.00 -4.52 8.28
CA GLY A 97 -0.27 -4.95 9.66
C GLY A 97 -1.62 -5.66 9.85
N THR A 98 -2.49 -5.65 8.85
CA THR A 98 -3.75 -6.41 8.88
C THR A 98 -3.55 -7.80 8.29
N GLU A 99 -3.89 -8.85 9.05
CA GLU A 99 -3.87 -10.22 8.53
C GLU A 99 -4.98 -10.42 7.50
N ILE A 100 -4.62 -10.93 6.32
CA ILE A 100 -5.57 -11.33 5.30
C ILE A 100 -5.93 -12.80 5.52
N PRO A 101 -7.22 -13.13 5.74
CA PRO A 101 -7.66 -14.51 5.90
C PRO A 101 -7.22 -15.38 4.72
N GLN A 102 -6.73 -16.59 5.00
CA GLN A 102 -6.16 -17.46 3.96
C GLN A 102 -7.12 -17.75 2.79
N HIS A 103 -8.42 -17.90 3.05
CA HIS A 103 -9.40 -18.10 1.97
C HIS A 103 -9.46 -16.93 1.00
N LYS A 104 -9.26 -15.69 1.48
CA LYS A 104 -9.19 -14.49 0.63
C LYS A 104 -7.89 -14.42 -0.14
N VAL A 105 -6.77 -14.79 0.49
CA VAL A 105 -5.46 -14.91 -0.17
C VAL A 105 -5.56 -15.84 -1.38
N TRP A 106 -6.11 -17.04 -1.19
CA TRP A 106 -6.30 -18.00 -2.29
C TRP A 106 -7.21 -17.49 -3.40
N LYS A 107 -8.30 -16.81 -3.04
CA LYS A 107 -9.22 -16.20 -4.00
C LYS A 107 -8.50 -15.15 -4.85
N GLU A 108 -7.70 -14.29 -4.24
CA GLU A 108 -6.97 -13.24 -4.95
C GLU A 108 -5.79 -13.77 -5.77
N ILE A 109 -5.07 -14.80 -5.30
CA ILE A 109 -4.03 -15.51 -6.07
C ILE A 109 -4.62 -16.15 -7.35
N ARG A 110 -5.82 -16.75 -7.25
CA ARG A 110 -6.50 -17.30 -8.44
C ARG A 110 -6.91 -16.20 -9.42
N ARG A 111 -7.43 -15.08 -8.90
CA ARG A 111 -7.86 -13.92 -9.71
C ARG A 111 -6.70 -13.15 -10.34
N SER A 112 -5.51 -13.18 -9.75
CA SER A 112 -4.33 -12.51 -10.30
C SER A 112 -3.72 -13.25 -11.49
N GLY A 113 -4.12 -14.49 -11.74
CA GLY A 113 -3.52 -15.34 -12.78
C GLY A 113 -2.15 -15.89 -12.38
N ALA A 114 -1.79 -15.85 -11.09
CA ALA A 114 -0.50 -16.35 -10.60
C ALA A 114 -0.27 -17.86 -10.87
N GLN A 115 -1.33 -18.62 -11.16
CA GLN A 115 -1.22 -20.00 -11.67
C GLN A 115 -0.57 -20.09 -13.06
N LEU A 116 -0.65 -19.04 -13.88
CA LEU A 116 -0.13 -19.03 -15.26
C LEU A 116 1.38 -18.69 -15.33
N VAL A 117 1.95 -18.09 -14.28
CA VAL A 117 3.37 -17.69 -14.29
C VAL A 117 4.30 -18.85 -13.93
N GLY A 118 3.76 -19.95 -13.40
CA GLY A 118 4.52 -21.18 -13.11
C GLY A 118 4.74 -22.09 -14.32
N ASN A 119 3.97 -21.92 -15.40
CA ASN A 119 4.09 -22.73 -16.60
C ASN A 119 4.20 -21.80 -17.80
N GLY A 120 5.42 -21.56 -18.26
CA GLY A 120 5.67 -20.85 -19.51
C GLY A 120 4.81 -21.43 -20.63
N LYS A 121 3.89 -20.60 -21.14
CA LYS A 121 3.40 -20.63 -22.52
C LYS A 121 2.64 -19.34 -22.77
N ILE A 122 3.32 -18.47 -23.51
CA ILE A 122 2.78 -17.31 -24.21
C ILE A 122 2.01 -17.89 -25.41
N TYR A 123 0.80 -17.40 -25.67
CA TYR A 123 0.19 -17.43 -27.00
C TYR A 123 0.15 -16.00 -27.51
#